data_AF-A0A956QFT2-F1
#
_entry.id   AF-A0A956QFT2-F1
#
_cell.length_a   1.000
_cell.length_b   1.000
_cell.length_c   1.000
_cell.angle_alpha   90.00
_cell.angle_beta   90.00
_cell.angle_gamma   90.00
#
_symmetry.space_group_name_H-M   'P 1'
#
loop_
_entity.id
_entity.type
_entity.pdbx_description
1 polymer ?
#
loop_
_entity_poly.entity_id
_entity_poly.type
_entity_poly.pdbx_seq_one_letter_code
_entity_poly.pdbx_strand_id
1 'polypeptide(L)'
;MRRGFSLLETVFAIALVGFILILVVNLVPSSVLAVRRGEEQLQAENLARSVLEEARAAPFSSLAVGTSTPASPDPNFTVSREVFTVANTNPARTLGVRVTIGWSRSGRPQQIVREVWVSSVRG
;
A
#
# COMPACT_ATOMS: atom_id res chain seq x y z
N MET A 1 -6.24 -24.97 -60.63
CA MET A 1 -5.44 -25.20 -59.40
C MET A 1 -5.51 -23.94 -58.51
N ARG A 2 -6.41 -23.90 -57.51
CA ARG A 2 -6.55 -22.74 -56.58
C ARG A 2 -6.82 -23.14 -55.11
N ARG A 3 -6.88 -24.44 -54.79
CA ARG A 3 -7.26 -24.92 -53.45
C ARG A 3 -6.13 -24.93 -52.41
N GLY A 4 -4.87 -25.02 -52.84
CA GLY A 4 -3.71 -25.02 -51.93
C GLY A 4 -3.44 -23.67 -51.25
N PHE A 5 -3.81 -22.56 -51.89
CA PHE A 5 -3.60 -21.20 -51.36
C PHE A 5 -4.54 -20.90 -50.17
N SER A 6 -5.80 -21.35 -50.23
CA SER A 6 -6.80 -21.16 -49.17
C SER A 6 -6.49 -21.96 -47.90
N LEU A 7 -5.94 -23.18 -48.03
CA LEU A 7 -5.54 -23.97 -46.86
C LEU A 7 -4.37 -23.33 -46.11
N LEU A 8 -3.35 -22.86 -46.83
CA LEU A 8 -2.20 -22.18 -46.24
C LEU A 8 -2.63 -20.87 -45.53
N GLU A 9 -3.52 -20.11 -46.16
CA GLU A 9 -4.09 -18.89 -45.59
C GLU A 9 -4.87 -19.18 -44.30
N THR A 10 -5.63 -20.28 -44.25
CA THR A 10 -6.37 -20.68 -43.05
C THR A 10 -5.42 -21.10 -41.92
N VAL A 11 -4.35 -21.83 -42.23
CA VAL A 11 -3.33 -22.21 -41.24
C VAL A 11 -2.63 -20.97 -40.69
N PHE A 12 -2.29 -20.01 -41.55
CA PHE A 12 -1.72 -18.74 -41.12
C PHE A 12 -2.68 -17.93 -40.24
N ALA A 13 -3.96 -17.87 -40.60
CA ALA A 13 -4.98 -17.21 -39.82
C ALA A 13 -5.14 -17.83 -38.43
N ILE A 14 -5.17 -19.16 -38.33
CA ILE A 14 -5.25 -19.88 -37.05
C ILE A 14 -4.00 -19.64 -36.21
N ALA A 15 -2.81 -19.67 -36.82
CA ALA A 15 -1.56 -19.39 -36.12
C ALA A 15 -1.53 -17.95 -35.58
N LEU A 16 -1.97 -16.97 -36.38
CA LEU A 16 -2.05 -15.57 -35.98
C LEU A 16 -3.05 -15.36 -34.83
N VAL A 17 -4.24 -15.95 -34.93
CA VAL A 17 -5.25 -15.89 -33.87
C VAL A 17 -4.73 -16.55 -32.59
N GLY A 18 -4.08 -17.71 -32.70
CA GLY A 18 -3.45 -18.39 -31.56
C GLY A 18 -2.38 -17.52 -30.88
N PHE A 19 -1.55 -16.85 -31.67
CA PHE A 19 -0.53 -15.94 -31.14
C PHE A 19 -1.15 -14.75 -30.40
N ILE A 20 -2.19 -14.12 -30.97
CA ILE A 20 -2.92 -13.03 -30.33
C ILE A 20 -3.56 -13.50 -29.02
N LEU A 21 -4.17 -14.68 -29.00
CA LEU A 21 -4.76 -15.24 -27.78
C LEU A 21 -3.72 -15.46 -26.68
N ILE A 22 -2.54 -15.98 -27.02
CA ILE A 22 -1.43 -16.13 -26.06
C ILE A 22 -1.03 -14.76 -25.49
N LEU A 23 -0.92 -13.72 -26.31
CA LEU A 23 -0.61 -12.37 -25.85
C LEU A 23 -1.67 -11.83 -24.88
N VAL A 24 -2.95 -11.97 -25.23
CA VAL A 24 -4.06 -11.49 -24.39
C VAL A 24 -4.10 -12.25 -23.06
N VAL A 25 -3.99 -13.57 -23.10
CA VAL A 25 -4.01 -14.41 -21.89
C VAL A 25 -2.84 -14.09 -20.96
N ASN A 26 -1.67 -13.69 -21.49
CA ASN A 26 -0.54 -13.27 -20.67
C ASN A 26 -0.67 -11.82 -20.14
N LEU A 27 -1.45 -10.95 -20.79
CA LEU A 27 -1.61 -9.55 -20.39
C LEU A 27 -2.61 -9.35 -19.24
N VAL A 28 -3.66 -10.18 -19.18
CA VAL A 28 -4.67 -10.11 -18.11
C VAL A 28 -4.08 -10.32 -16.70
N PRO A 29 -3.30 -11.39 -16.42
CA PRO A 29 -2.78 -11.63 -15.07
C PRO A 29 -1.80 -10.54 -14.63
N SER A 30 -1.02 -9.96 -15.55
CA SER A 30 -0.09 -8.88 -15.21
C SER A 30 -0.83 -7.61 -14.78
N SER A 31 -1.94 -7.29 -15.47
CA SER A 31 -2.78 -6.13 -15.15
C SER A 31 -3.49 -6.30 -13.81
N VAL A 32 -4.08 -7.47 -13.55
CA VAL A 32 -4.76 -7.75 -12.27
C VAL A 32 -3.78 -7.72 -11.09
N LEU A 33 -2.57 -8.28 -11.27
CA LEU A 33 -1.55 -8.23 -10.24
C LEU A 33 -1.10 -6.80 -9.95
N ALA A 34 -0.99 -5.95 -10.98
CA ALA A 34 -0.66 -4.53 -10.84
C ALA A 34 -1.72 -3.78 -10.00
N VAL A 35 -3.00 -3.96 -10.34
CA VAL A 35 -4.13 -3.33 -9.62
C VAL A 35 -4.14 -3.73 -8.15
N ARG A 36 -4.00 -5.03 -7.85
CA ARG A 36 -3.93 -5.52 -6.46
C ARG A 36 -2.77 -4.90 -5.68
N ARG A 37 -1.63 -4.60 -6.33
CA ARG A 37 -0.52 -3.88 -5.66
C ARG A 37 -0.96 -2.48 -5.26
N GLY A 38 -1.63 -1.78 -6.16
CA GLY A 38 -2.12 -0.43 -5.91
C GLY A 38 -3.15 -0.42 -4.78
N GLU A 39 -4.08 -1.36 -4.78
CA GLU A 39 -5.10 -1.50 -3.73
C GLU A 39 -4.47 -1.76 -2.35
N GLU A 40 -3.55 -2.71 -2.23
CA GLU A 40 -2.83 -3.00 -0.98
C GLU A 40 -2.08 -1.76 -0.47
N GLN A 41 -1.41 -1.04 -1.37
CA GLN A 41 -0.64 0.16 -1.02
C GLN A 41 -1.54 1.32 -0.59
N LEU A 42 -2.65 1.54 -1.30
CA LEU A 42 -3.65 2.56 -0.95
C LEU A 42 -4.33 2.24 0.38
N GLN A 43 -4.64 0.98 0.65
CA GLN A 43 -5.22 0.56 1.92
C GLN A 43 -4.26 0.80 3.08
N ALA A 44 -2.98 0.44 2.93
CA ALA A 44 -1.95 0.72 3.92
C ALA A 44 -1.76 2.23 4.15
N GLU A 45 -1.79 3.04 3.09
CA GLU A 45 -1.66 4.49 3.18
C GLU A 45 -2.86 5.15 3.86
N ASN A 46 -4.08 4.72 3.51
CA ASN A 46 -5.29 5.18 4.16
C ASN A 46 -5.31 4.81 5.66
N LEU A 47 -4.84 3.61 6.00
CA LEU A 47 -4.72 3.17 7.39
C LEU A 47 -3.70 4.00 8.16
N ALA A 48 -2.50 4.21 7.58
CA ALA A 48 -1.48 5.07 8.18
C ALA A 48 -2.02 6.48 8.44
N ARG A 49 -2.73 7.05 7.46
CA ARG A 49 -3.34 8.37 7.58
C ARG A 49 -4.42 8.41 8.65
N SER A 50 -5.31 7.42 8.70
CA SER A 50 -6.37 7.33 9.71
C SER A 50 -5.81 7.31 11.13
N VAL A 51 -4.81 6.46 11.38
CA VAL A 51 -4.15 6.34 12.69
C VAL A 51 -3.43 7.63 13.08
N LEU A 52 -2.87 8.32 12.09
CA LEU A 52 -2.16 9.56 12.30
C LEU A 52 -3.11 10.74 12.58
N GLU A 53 -4.25 10.81 11.89
CA GLU A 53 -5.30 11.79 12.18
C GLU A 53 -5.93 11.54 13.56
N GLU A 54 -6.12 10.27 13.95
CA GLU A 54 -6.56 9.92 15.31
C GLU A 54 -5.56 10.40 16.36
N ALA A 55 -4.26 10.18 16.13
CA ALA A 55 -3.21 10.67 17.02
C ALA A 55 -3.15 12.21 17.08
N ARG A 56 -3.49 12.89 15.98
CA ARG A 56 -3.56 14.37 15.90
C ARG A 56 -4.80 14.93 16.57
N ALA A 57 -5.93 14.22 16.50
CA ALA A 57 -7.18 14.61 17.15
C ALA A 57 -7.12 14.40 18.67
N ALA A 58 -6.26 13.50 19.14
CA ALA A 58 -6.06 13.23 20.56
C ALA A 58 -5.48 14.46 21.31
N PRO A 59 -5.91 14.73 22.56
CA PRO A 59 -5.33 15.80 23.37
C PRO A 59 -3.84 15.58 23.56
N PHE A 60 -3.01 16.63 23.46
CA PHE A 60 -1.55 16.54 23.65
C PHE A 60 -1.15 15.85 24.96
N SER A 61 -1.93 16.02 26.03
CA SER A 61 -1.73 15.35 27.34
C SER A 61 -1.96 13.83 27.33
N SER A 62 -2.61 13.29 26.30
CA SER A 62 -2.91 11.86 26.14
C SER A 62 -1.87 11.13 25.28
N LEU A 63 -0.98 11.87 24.58
CA LEU A 63 0.13 11.29 23.83
C LEU A 63 1.28 10.97 24.77
N ALA A 64 1.26 9.77 25.35
CA ALA A 64 2.41 9.23 26.07
C ALA A 64 3.52 8.83 25.07
N VAL A 65 4.76 9.23 25.37
CA VAL A 65 5.95 8.78 24.63
C VAL A 65 6.07 7.27 24.74
N GLY A 66 6.31 6.61 23.60
CA GLY A 66 6.44 5.15 23.53
C GLY A 66 5.78 4.55 22.30
N THR A 67 5.88 3.22 22.21
CA THR A 67 5.33 2.44 21.11
C THR A 67 4.00 1.81 21.50
N SER A 68 3.01 1.96 20.64
CA SER A 68 1.67 1.37 20.77
C SER A 68 1.31 0.66 19.48
N THR A 69 0.63 -0.47 19.57
CA THR A 69 0.13 -1.23 18.42
C THR A 69 -1.39 -1.12 18.39
N PRO A 70 -1.95 -0.06 17.78
CA PRO A 70 -3.40 0.07 17.68
C PRO A 70 -3.98 -1.07 16.84
N ALA A 71 -5.23 -1.44 17.12
CA ALA A 71 -5.91 -2.50 16.38
C ALA A 71 -6.08 -2.09 14.92
N SER A 72 -5.66 -2.96 14.00
CA SER A 72 -5.98 -2.83 12.58
C SER A 72 -7.38 -3.38 12.32
N PRO A 73 -8.21 -2.71 11.50
CA PRO A 73 -9.46 -3.29 11.03
C PRO A 73 -9.24 -4.52 10.13
N ASP A 74 -8.03 -4.70 9.60
CA ASP A 74 -7.67 -5.76 8.66
C ASP A 74 -6.48 -6.57 9.21
N PRO A 75 -6.62 -7.91 9.39
CA PRO A 75 -5.61 -8.74 10.05
C PRO A 75 -4.33 -8.91 9.24
N ASN A 76 -4.33 -8.55 7.95
CA ASN A 76 -3.15 -8.61 7.09
C ASN A 76 -2.17 -7.46 7.32
N PHE A 77 -2.62 -6.40 8.01
CA PHE A 77 -1.84 -5.21 8.28
C PHE A 77 -1.53 -5.09 9.77
N THR A 78 -0.25 -4.95 10.09
CA THR A 78 0.25 -4.66 11.43
C THR A 78 0.52 -3.18 11.56
N VAL A 79 -0.11 -2.53 12.52
CA VAL A 79 0.10 -1.10 12.81
C VAL A 79 0.99 -0.94 14.02
N SER A 80 2.04 -0.13 13.88
CA SER A 80 2.90 0.31 14.98
C SER A 80 2.92 1.84 14.99
N ARG A 81 2.56 2.43 16.12
CA ARG A 81 2.57 3.88 16.36
C ARG A 81 3.59 4.18 17.44
N GLU A 82 4.62 4.93 17.10
CA GLU A 82 5.67 5.40 17.99
C GLU A 82 5.52 6.91 18.19
N VAL A 83 5.40 7.33 19.45
CA VAL A 83 5.47 8.74 19.84
C VAL A 83 6.86 8.99 20.39
N PHE A 84 7.62 9.89 19.76
CA PHE A 84 8.99 10.21 20.13
C PHE A 84 9.19 11.69 20.42
N THR A 85 10.15 12.00 21.29
CA THR A 85 10.56 13.37 21.56
C THR A 85 11.48 13.87 20.47
N VAL A 86 11.24 15.08 20.02
CA VAL A 86 12.04 15.74 18.98
C VAL A 86 13.30 16.36 19.59
N ALA A 87 14.47 16.02 19.08
CA ALA A 87 15.71 16.67 19.47
C ALA A 87 15.65 18.19 19.19
N ASN A 88 16.13 19.02 20.13
CA ASN A 88 16.10 20.48 20.08
C ASN A 88 14.70 21.14 20.16
N THR A 89 13.66 20.43 20.60
CA THR A 89 12.35 21.03 20.87
C THR A 89 11.87 20.73 22.29
N ASN A 90 11.09 21.63 22.90
CA ASN A 90 10.53 21.41 24.23
C ASN A 90 9.53 20.23 24.18
N PRO A 91 9.78 19.12 24.90
CA PRO A 91 8.92 17.93 24.86
C PRO A 91 7.52 18.18 25.43
N ALA A 92 7.33 19.28 26.18
CA ALA A 92 6.02 19.72 26.66
C ALA A 92 5.19 20.47 25.60
N ARG A 93 5.76 20.76 24.42
CA ARG A 93 5.11 21.54 23.35
C ARG A 93 5.13 20.88 21.98
N THR A 94 6.05 19.96 21.72
CA THR A 94 6.12 19.25 20.44
C THR A 94 6.48 17.79 20.63
N LEU A 95 5.70 16.92 20.03
CA LEU A 95 5.94 15.48 19.96
C LEU A 95 5.93 15.04 18.49
N GLY A 96 6.82 14.11 18.14
CA GLY A 96 6.80 13.42 16.86
C GLY A 96 5.95 12.17 16.97
N VAL A 97 5.09 11.92 15.99
CA VAL A 97 4.32 10.68 15.87
C VAL A 97 4.73 9.99 14.58
N ARG A 98 5.32 8.80 14.70
CA ARG A 98 5.63 7.90 13.59
C ARG A 98 4.63 6.75 13.58
N VAL A 99 4.03 6.51 12.43
CA VAL A 99 3.16 5.37 12.19
C VAL A 99 3.82 4.49 11.13
N THR A 100 4.02 3.23 11.48
CA THR A 100 4.57 2.19 10.60
C THR A 100 3.49 1.15 10.38
N ILE A 101 3.11 0.95 9.12
CA ILE A 101 2.20 -0.11 8.68
C ILE A 101 3.04 -1.19 8.00
N GLY A 102 3.03 -2.40 8.55
CA GLY A 102 3.69 -3.57 7.98
C GLY A 102 2.66 -4.57 7.44
N TRP A 103 2.92 -5.18 6.29
CA TRP A 103 2.14 -6.30 5.78
C TRP A 103 3.04 -7.31 5.06
N SER A 104 2.58 -8.55 4.89
CA SER A 104 3.34 -9.58 4.17
C SER A 104 2.68 -9.87 2.84
N ARG A 105 3.47 -9.77 1.76
CA ARG A 105 3.02 -10.10 0.41
C ARG A 105 3.82 -11.26 -0.14
N SER A 106 3.17 -12.41 -0.33
CA SER A 106 3.80 -13.63 -0.84
C SER A 106 5.10 -13.98 -0.10
N GLY A 107 5.09 -13.83 1.23
CA GLY A 107 6.24 -14.10 2.11
C GLY A 107 7.29 -12.99 2.18
N ARG A 108 7.13 -11.87 1.45
CA ARG A 108 8.00 -10.70 1.56
C ARG A 108 7.36 -9.64 2.45
N PRO A 109 8.01 -9.22 3.54
CA PRO A 109 7.53 -8.11 4.35
C PRO A 109 7.59 -6.82 3.53
N GLN A 110 6.55 -6.02 3.63
CA GLN A 110 6.42 -4.68 3.09
C GLN A 110 6.09 -3.74 4.25
N GLN A 111 6.56 -2.50 4.16
CA GLN A 111 6.28 -1.49 5.18
C GLN A 111 6.12 -0.11 4.57
N ILE A 112 5.21 0.67 5.15
CA ILE A 112 5.08 2.12 4.91
C ILE A 112 5.26 2.81 6.24
N VAL A 113 6.14 3.82 6.26
CA VAL A 113 6.35 4.69 7.40
C VAL A 113 5.83 6.09 7.06
N ARG A 114 5.08 6.68 7.99
CA ARG A 114 4.59 8.06 7.93
C ARG A 114 4.90 8.74 9.25
N GLU A 115 5.34 9.99 9.17
CA GLU A 115 5.71 10.79 10.33
C GLU A 115 4.98 12.12 10.30
N VAL A 116 4.43 12.55 11.43
CA VAL A 116 3.86 13.89 11.61
C VAL A 116 4.28 14.48 12.94
N TRP A 117 4.45 15.79 12.93
CA TRP A 117 4.84 16.61 14.06
C TRP A 117 3.58 17.23 14.66
N VAL A 118 3.32 16.95 15.94
CA VAL A 118 2.18 17.51 16.67
C VAL A 118 2.72 18.57 17.64
N SER A 119 2.27 19.81 17.50
CA SER A 119 2.62 20.91 18.39
C SER A 119 1.41 21.38 19.19
N SER A 120 1.60 21.68 20.47
CA SER A 120 0.59 22.30 21.32
C SER A 120 0.57 23.82 21.08
N VAL A 121 0.14 24.27 19.90
CA VAL A 121 -0.22 25.68 19.69
C VAL A 121 -1.74 25.77 19.64
N ARG A 122 -2.35 25.77 20.83
CA ARG A 122 -3.64 26.45 21.03
C ARG A 122 -3.31 27.83 21.58
N GLY A 123 -3.70 28.86 20.83
CA GLY A 123 -3.93 30.19 21.40
C GLY A 123 -5.07 30.17 22.40
#